data_AF-A0A319DB64-F1
#
_entry.id   AF-A0A319DB64-F1
#
_cell.length_a   1.000
_cell.length_b   1.000
_cell.length_c   1.000
_cell.angle_alpha   90.00
_cell.angle_beta   90.00
_cell.angle_gamma   90.00
#
_symmetry.space_group_name_H-M   'P 1'
#
loop_
_entity.id
_entity.type
_entity.pdbx_description
1 polymer ?
#
loop_
_entity_poly.entity_id
_entity_poly.type
_entity_poly.pdbx_seq_one_letter_code
_entity_poly.pdbx_strand_id
1 'polypeptide(L)'
;MTRPLQLASALSRAYPWTTSPLIISAPMRVMSGPALAVAVSRAGGLGFIGPNTTTAKMESDLDEARSLLSSNPIAIPPSSSPTTPPLPIGIGFQLWSDDLPTALTLLQTYQPAATWLFAPSHPATLPTWLSAIRSASPSTQIWLQIGTVSEAR
;
A
#
# COMPACT_ATOMS: atom_id res chain seq x y z
N MET A 1 13.11 -25.27 4.52
CA MET A 1 13.33 -23.82 4.63
C MET A 1 12.83 -23.35 5.99
N THR A 2 13.55 -22.48 6.69
CA THR A 2 13.10 -21.94 7.98
C THR A 2 11.97 -20.91 7.76
N ARG A 3 11.08 -20.74 8.75
CA ARG A 3 9.93 -19.79 8.68
C ARG A 3 10.34 -18.36 8.28
N PRO A 4 11.46 -17.77 8.77
CA PRO A 4 11.90 -16.45 8.34
C PRO A 4 12.24 -16.37 6.84
N LEU A 5 12.90 -17.40 6.29
CA LEU A 5 13.23 -17.44 4.86
C LEU A 5 11.97 -17.55 3.98
N GLN A 6 10.92 -18.24 4.47
CA GLN A 6 9.64 -18.31 3.78
C GLN A 6 8.91 -16.96 3.74
N LEU A 7 8.90 -16.24 4.86
CA LEU A 7 8.29 -14.90 4.93
C LEU A 7 9.03 -13.89 4.05
N ALA A 8 10.37 -13.92 4.06
CA ALA A 8 11.18 -13.11 3.15
C ALA A 8 10.84 -13.42 1.68
N SER A 9 10.70 -14.71 1.33
CA SER A 9 10.28 -15.11 -0.03
C SER A 9 8.88 -14.63 -0.41
N ALA A 10 7.93 -14.60 0.54
CA ALA A 10 6.59 -14.09 0.29
C ALA A 10 6.59 -12.58 0.02
N LEU A 11 7.31 -11.81 0.84
CA LEU A 11 7.44 -10.36 0.69
C LEU A 11 8.17 -9.98 -0.61
N SER A 12 9.29 -10.65 -0.93
CA SER A 12 9.99 -10.42 -2.20
C SER A 12 9.14 -10.75 -3.42
N ARG A 13 8.18 -11.67 -3.30
CA ARG A 13 7.25 -11.99 -4.39
C ARG A 13 6.14 -10.95 -4.53
N ALA A 14 5.64 -10.43 -3.40
CA ALA A 14 4.64 -9.36 -3.38
C ALA A 14 5.23 -8.02 -3.84
N TYR A 15 6.50 -7.75 -3.53
CA TYR A 15 7.20 -6.50 -3.80
C TYR A 15 8.53 -6.77 -4.52
N PRO A 16 8.49 -7.18 -5.80
CA PRO A 16 9.65 -7.70 -6.52
C PRO A 16 10.73 -6.67 -6.85
N TRP A 17 10.46 -5.37 -6.67
CA TRP A 17 11.48 -4.32 -6.81
C TRP A 17 12.28 -4.07 -5.52
N THR A 18 11.85 -4.65 -4.39
CA THR A 18 12.46 -4.37 -3.08
C THR A 18 13.75 -5.14 -2.88
N THR A 19 14.67 -4.55 -2.11
CA THR A 19 15.94 -5.15 -1.71
C THR A 19 15.93 -5.50 -0.22
N SER A 20 16.83 -6.39 0.20
CA SER A 20 16.98 -6.77 1.61
C SER A 20 17.98 -5.84 2.32
N PRO A 21 17.71 -5.41 3.55
CA PRO A 21 16.47 -5.62 4.31
C PRO A 21 15.31 -4.79 3.75
N LEU A 22 14.08 -5.30 3.88
CA LEU A 22 12.90 -4.56 3.45
C LEU A 22 12.72 -3.30 4.31
N ILE A 23 12.87 -2.13 3.69
CA ILE A 23 12.66 -0.83 4.33
C ILE A 23 11.33 -0.25 3.90
N ILE A 24 10.53 0.17 4.87
CA ILE A 24 9.20 0.74 4.66
C ILE A 24 9.19 2.20 5.09
N SER A 25 8.76 3.10 4.21
CA SER A 25 8.44 4.48 4.61
C SER A 25 6.94 4.56 4.91
N ALA A 26 6.61 4.76 6.19
CA ALA A 26 5.25 4.72 6.69
C ALA A 26 4.35 5.82 6.08
N PRO A 27 3.02 5.58 5.99
CA PRO A 27 2.06 6.61 5.63
C PRO A 27 1.89 7.61 6.79
N MET A 28 2.42 8.82 6.62
CA MET A 28 2.28 9.89 7.59
C MET A 28 1.29 10.92 7.04
N ARG A 29 0.20 11.15 7.77
CA ARG A 29 -0.89 12.03 7.33
C ARG A 29 -0.34 13.41 6.93
N VAL A 30 -0.66 13.89 5.72
CA VAL A 30 -0.17 15.16 5.13
C VAL A 30 1.35 15.23 4.87
N MET A 31 2.17 14.33 5.41
CA MET A 31 3.64 14.41 5.33
C MET A 31 4.24 13.46 4.30
N SER A 32 3.70 12.24 4.18
CA SER A 32 4.18 11.25 3.20
C SER A 32 3.52 11.48 1.85
N GLY A 33 4.04 12.44 1.09
CA GLY A 33 3.57 12.75 -0.27
C GLY A 33 4.11 11.79 -1.35
N PRO A 34 3.66 11.96 -2.61
CA PRO A 34 4.02 11.09 -3.73
C PRO A 34 5.52 11.02 -4.02
N ALA A 35 6.21 12.17 -4.01
CA ALA A 35 7.65 12.22 -4.26
C ALA A 35 8.46 11.36 -3.27
N LEU A 36 8.09 11.38 -1.98
CA LEU A 36 8.73 10.57 -0.95
C LEU A 36 8.46 9.08 -1.18
N ALA A 37 7.19 8.72 -1.40
CA ALA A 37 6.80 7.33 -1.61
C ALA A 37 7.54 6.71 -2.81
N VAL A 38 7.57 7.43 -3.94
CA VAL A 38 8.26 6.98 -5.15
C VAL A 38 9.78 6.91 -4.96
N ALA A 39 10.40 7.89 -4.27
CA ALA A 39 11.83 7.88 -4.02
C ALA A 39 12.27 6.67 -3.17
N VAL A 40 11.52 6.33 -2.12
CA VAL A 40 11.77 5.16 -1.28
C VAL A 40 11.62 3.87 -2.09
N SER A 41 10.57 3.78 -2.91
CA SER A 41 10.38 2.60 -3.76
C SER A 41 11.48 2.43 -4.79
N ARG A 42 11.96 3.52 -5.41
CA ARG A 42 13.11 3.50 -6.33
C ARG A 42 14.40 3.04 -5.66
N ALA A 43 14.57 3.37 -4.39
CA ALA A 43 15.75 2.97 -3.61
C ALA A 43 15.72 1.48 -3.18
N GLY A 44 14.70 0.71 -3.57
CA GLY A 44 14.53 -0.69 -3.17
C GLY A 44 13.72 -0.88 -1.88
N GLY A 45 13.08 0.17 -1.36
CA GLY A 45 12.11 0.07 -0.27
C GLY A 45 10.66 -0.05 -0.77
N LEU A 46 9.70 0.09 0.14
CA LEU A 46 8.28 0.32 -0.19
C LEU A 46 7.84 1.62 0.49
N GLY A 47 7.62 2.65 -0.33
CA GLY A 47 7.12 3.94 0.15
C GLY A 47 5.59 4.00 0.13
N PHE A 48 5.00 4.52 1.21
CA PHE A 48 3.56 4.77 1.30
C PHE A 48 3.24 6.25 1.16
N ILE A 49 2.17 6.55 0.41
CA ILE A 49 1.47 7.85 0.48
C ILE A 49 0.59 7.86 1.73
N GLY A 50 0.66 8.93 2.52
CA GLY A 50 -0.12 9.09 3.75
C GLY A 50 -1.54 9.62 3.49
N PRO A 51 -2.47 9.42 4.43
CA PRO A 51 -3.80 10.03 4.34
C PRO A 51 -3.69 11.56 4.21
N ASN A 52 -4.57 12.14 3.41
CA ASN A 52 -4.62 13.60 3.22
C ASN A 52 -5.64 14.23 4.21
N THR A 53 -5.97 15.51 4.06
CA THR A 53 -7.01 16.15 4.90
C THR A 53 -8.39 15.55 4.67
N THR A 54 -8.62 15.01 3.47
CA THR A 54 -9.80 14.24 3.05
C THR A 54 -9.33 13.12 2.13
N THR A 55 -10.04 12.00 2.09
CA THR A 55 -9.68 10.84 1.23
C THR A 55 -9.63 11.21 -0.25
N ALA A 56 -10.57 12.04 -0.72
CA ALA A 56 -10.62 12.47 -2.12
C ALA A 56 -9.36 13.21 -2.58
N LYS A 57 -8.68 13.96 -1.70
CA LYS A 57 -7.44 14.67 -2.06
C LYS A 57 -6.25 13.72 -2.30
N MET A 58 -6.36 12.45 -1.92
CA MET A 58 -5.33 11.46 -2.21
C MET A 58 -5.30 11.09 -3.70
N GLU A 59 -6.34 11.41 -4.47
CA GLU A 59 -6.38 11.19 -5.92
C GLU A 59 -5.25 11.95 -6.63
N SER A 60 -5.07 13.24 -6.31
CA SER A 60 -3.99 14.04 -6.90
C SER A 60 -2.60 13.53 -6.51
N ASP A 61 -2.44 13.04 -5.27
CA ASP A 61 -1.19 12.43 -4.83
C ASP A 61 -0.90 11.14 -5.63
N LEU A 62 -1.92 10.31 -5.88
CA LEU A 62 -1.79 9.09 -6.67
C LEU A 62 -1.54 9.36 -8.17
N ASP A 63 -2.15 10.39 -8.74
CA ASP A 63 -1.88 10.84 -10.10
C ASP A 63 -0.43 11.30 -10.26
N GLU A 64 0.07 12.09 -9.30
CA GLU A 64 1.47 12.53 -9.31
C GLU A 64 2.42 11.34 -9.18
N ALA A 65 2.17 10.41 -8.25
CA ALA A 65 2.98 9.21 -8.11
C ALA A 65 3.01 8.37 -9.39
N ARG A 66 1.85 8.18 -10.04
CA ARG A 66 1.76 7.50 -11.35
C ARG A 66 2.58 8.24 -12.41
N SER A 67 2.45 9.56 -12.51
CA SER A 67 3.21 10.39 -13.46
C SER A 67 4.72 10.27 -13.24
N LEU A 68 5.17 10.35 -11.98
CA LEU A 68 6.58 10.18 -11.62
C LEU A 68 7.10 8.81 -12.04
N LEU A 69 6.32 7.75 -11.80
CA LEU A 69 6.68 6.37 -12.14
C LEU A 69 6.63 6.10 -13.64
N SER A 70 5.70 6.70 -14.39
CA SER A 70 5.69 6.63 -15.86
C SER A 70 6.90 7.34 -16.46
N SER A 71 7.31 8.47 -15.88
CA SER A 71 8.45 9.27 -16.37
C SER A 71 9.81 8.61 -16.11
N ASN A 72 9.94 7.87 -15.01
CA ASN A 72 11.14 7.11 -14.68
C ASN A 72 10.75 5.78 -13.98
N PRO A 73 10.50 4.72 -14.76
CA PRO A 73 9.99 3.44 -14.25
C PRO A 73 10.93 2.76 -13.25
N ILE A 74 10.34 2.11 -12.25
CA ILE A 74 11.07 1.16 -11.38
C ILE A 74 11.19 -0.16 -12.14
N ALA A 75 12.39 -0.72 -12.20
CA ALA A 75 12.60 -2.03 -12.79
C ALA A 75 11.89 -3.10 -11.94
N ILE A 76 10.79 -3.62 -12.46
CA ILE A 76 10.02 -4.70 -11.86
C ILE A 76 10.32 -5.97 -12.67
N PRO A 77 10.89 -7.01 -12.05
CA PRO A 77 11.08 -8.30 -12.71
C PRO A 77 9.76 -8.79 -13.33
N PRO A 78 9.77 -9.34 -14.55
CA PRO A 78 8.57 -9.84 -15.18
C PRO A 78 7.90 -10.90 -14.29
N SER A 79 6.64 -10.66 -13.96
CA SER A 79 5.82 -11.62 -13.23
C SER A 79 5.34 -12.70 -14.19
N SER A 80 5.27 -13.94 -13.71
CA SER A 80 4.61 -15.04 -14.41
C SER A 80 3.08 -14.90 -14.43
N SER A 81 2.52 -13.89 -13.76
CA SER A 81 1.09 -13.58 -13.77
C SER A 81 0.71 -12.71 -14.98
N PRO A 82 -0.38 -13.02 -15.70
CA PRO A 82 -0.88 -12.21 -16.82
C PRO A 82 -1.51 -10.86 -16.39
N THR A 83 -1.54 -10.55 -15.10
CA THR A 83 -2.08 -9.29 -14.56
C THR A 83 -1.08 -8.16 -14.63
N THR A 84 -1.54 -6.96 -14.97
CA THR A 84 -0.77 -5.71 -14.85
C THR A 84 -0.12 -5.63 -13.47
N PRO A 85 1.20 -5.35 -13.37
CA PRO A 85 1.85 -5.21 -12.07
C PRO A 85 1.24 -4.03 -11.30
N PRO A 86 1.09 -4.16 -9.97
CA PRO A 86 0.58 -3.05 -9.16
C PRO A 86 1.54 -1.86 -9.20
N LEU A 87 1.02 -0.67 -8.94
CA LEU A 87 1.82 0.54 -8.81
C LEU A 87 2.80 0.33 -7.63
N PRO A 88 4.13 0.50 -7.80
CA PRO A 88 5.15 0.16 -6.81
C PRO A 88 5.24 1.16 -5.65
N ILE A 89 4.10 1.49 -5.04
CA ILE A 89 3.94 2.28 -3.84
C ILE A 89 2.81 1.69 -3.00
N GLY A 90 2.73 2.12 -1.75
CA GLY A 90 1.57 1.90 -0.90
C GLY A 90 0.74 3.16 -0.71
N ILE A 91 -0.45 2.99 -0.16
CA ILE A 91 -1.33 4.08 0.30
C ILE A 91 -1.81 3.78 1.72
N GLY A 92 -1.92 4.78 2.59
CA GLY A 92 -2.41 4.62 3.96
C GLY A 92 -3.78 5.23 4.17
N PHE A 93 -4.62 4.56 4.96
CA PHE A 93 -5.93 5.03 5.38
C PHE A 93 -6.08 5.02 6.90
N GLN A 94 -6.66 6.08 7.43
CA GLN A 94 -7.13 6.25 8.80
C GLN A 94 -8.62 5.91 8.87
N LEU A 95 -8.94 4.73 9.38
CA LEU A 95 -10.28 4.14 9.30
C LEU A 95 -11.33 4.91 10.11
N TRP A 96 -10.90 5.79 11.02
CA TRP A 96 -11.77 6.69 11.78
C TRP A 96 -12.15 7.96 11.00
N SER A 97 -11.44 8.32 9.92
CA SER A 97 -11.67 9.55 9.15
C SER A 97 -11.84 9.36 7.64
N ASP A 98 -11.21 8.34 7.06
CA ASP A 98 -11.24 8.12 5.62
C ASP A 98 -12.57 7.51 5.17
N ASP A 99 -13.01 7.92 3.98
CA ASP A 99 -14.23 7.46 3.34
C ASP A 99 -13.99 6.18 2.56
N LEU A 100 -14.65 5.09 2.96
CA LEU A 100 -14.46 3.77 2.36
C LEU A 100 -14.83 3.75 0.86
N PRO A 101 -16.01 4.25 0.40
CA PRO A 101 -16.31 4.31 -1.03
C PRO A 101 -15.22 4.99 -1.87
N THR A 102 -14.75 6.16 -1.43
CA THR A 102 -13.68 6.90 -2.10
C THR A 102 -12.37 6.09 -2.10
N ALA A 103 -12.00 5.50 -0.97
CA ALA A 103 -10.81 4.65 -0.87
C ALA A 103 -10.88 3.45 -1.84
N LEU A 104 -12.03 2.81 -1.98
CA LEU A 104 -12.23 1.70 -2.92
C LEU A 104 -12.06 2.15 -4.38
N THR A 105 -12.60 3.31 -4.75
CA THR A 105 -12.39 3.90 -6.09
C THR A 105 -10.91 4.15 -6.35
N LEU A 106 -10.18 4.74 -5.38
CA LEU A 106 -8.74 4.96 -5.51
C LEU A 106 -7.97 3.64 -5.68
N LEU A 107 -8.28 2.62 -4.88
CA LEU A 107 -7.62 1.33 -4.99
C LEU A 107 -7.90 0.65 -6.34
N GLN A 108 -9.14 0.69 -6.82
CA GLN A 108 -9.52 0.16 -8.14
C GLN A 108 -8.78 0.87 -9.26
N THR A 109 -8.74 2.20 -9.24
CA THR A 109 -8.15 3.02 -10.31
C THR A 109 -6.63 2.93 -10.32
N TYR A 110 -5.97 2.98 -9.16
CA TYR A 110 -4.51 3.11 -9.07
C TYR A 110 -3.77 1.82 -8.80
N GLN A 111 -4.45 0.79 -8.26
CA GLN A 111 -3.87 -0.52 -7.95
C GLN A 111 -2.51 -0.43 -7.24
N PRO A 112 -2.39 0.31 -6.11
CA PRO A 112 -1.14 0.34 -5.36
C PRO A 112 -0.80 -1.06 -4.86
N ALA A 113 0.49 -1.35 -4.71
CA ALA A 113 0.97 -2.66 -4.30
C ALA A 113 0.57 -3.01 -2.86
N ALA A 114 0.36 -2.00 -2.02
CA ALA A 114 -0.10 -2.20 -0.66
C ALA A 114 -1.06 -1.09 -0.21
N THR A 115 -1.94 -1.43 0.72
CA THR A 115 -2.74 -0.49 1.49
C THR A 115 -2.51 -0.70 2.98
N TRP A 116 -2.29 0.38 3.72
CA TRP A 116 -2.01 0.36 5.16
C TRP A 116 -3.21 0.91 5.93
N LEU A 117 -3.83 0.08 6.75
CA LEU A 117 -5.03 0.41 7.51
C LEU A 117 -4.64 0.69 8.96
N PHE A 118 -5.04 1.86 9.47
CA PHE A 118 -4.78 2.28 10.84
C PHE A 118 -6.03 2.79 11.55
N ALA A 119 -6.11 2.49 12.85
CA ALA A 119 -7.04 3.08 13.82
C ALA A 119 -8.52 3.00 13.42
N PRO A 120 -9.14 1.81 13.37
CA PRO A 120 -10.59 1.72 13.26
C PRO A 120 -11.27 2.36 14.48
N SER A 121 -12.32 3.16 14.25
CA SER A 121 -13.13 3.77 15.31
C SER A 121 -14.06 2.77 16.02
N HIS A 122 -14.35 1.63 15.38
CA HIS A 122 -15.20 0.58 15.91
C HIS A 122 -14.67 -0.80 15.48
N PRO A 123 -14.79 -1.86 16.30
CA PRO A 123 -14.32 -3.21 15.94
C PRO A 123 -14.86 -3.74 14.62
N ALA A 124 -16.10 -3.37 14.28
CA ALA A 124 -16.76 -3.76 13.03
C ALA A 124 -16.19 -3.04 11.78
N THR A 125 -15.53 -1.89 11.93
CA THR A 125 -14.99 -1.11 10.81
C THR A 125 -13.95 -1.91 10.04
N LEU A 126 -13.05 -2.60 10.75
CA LEU A 126 -11.95 -3.31 10.13
C LEU A 126 -12.42 -4.49 9.23
N PRO A 127 -13.29 -5.42 9.68
CA PRO A 127 -13.85 -6.46 8.81
C PRO A 127 -14.52 -5.92 7.54
N THR A 128 -15.27 -4.82 7.65
CA THR A 128 -15.93 -4.17 6.50
C THR A 128 -14.90 -3.67 5.48
N TRP A 129 -13.88 -2.94 5.93
CA TRP A 129 -12.79 -2.45 5.06
C TRP A 129 -12.02 -3.61 4.42
N LEU A 130 -11.67 -4.63 5.19
CA LEU A 130 -10.94 -5.81 4.71
C LEU A 130 -11.70 -6.53 3.59
N SER A 131 -12.98 -6.80 3.80
CA SER A 131 -13.81 -7.49 2.80
C SER A 131 -13.95 -6.65 1.53
N ALA A 132 -14.25 -5.36 1.68
CA ALA A 132 -14.47 -4.48 0.54
C ALA A 132 -13.20 -4.30 -0.31
N ILE A 133 -12.03 -4.11 0.33
CA ILE A 133 -10.75 -3.97 -0.37
C ILE A 133 -10.38 -5.25 -1.11
N ARG A 134 -10.54 -6.43 -0.50
CA ARG A 134 -10.26 -7.71 -1.18
C ARG A 134 -11.10 -7.91 -2.43
N SER A 135 -12.36 -7.49 -2.40
CA SER A 135 -13.24 -7.55 -3.56
C SER A 135 -12.88 -6.51 -4.62
N ALA A 136 -12.54 -5.29 -4.22
CA ALA A 136 -12.30 -4.17 -5.13
C ALA A 136 -10.90 -4.18 -5.77
N SER A 137 -9.88 -4.58 -5.02
CA SER A 137 -8.47 -4.58 -5.46
C SER A 137 -7.75 -5.85 -4.96
N PRO A 138 -7.99 -7.02 -5.58
CA PRO A 138 -7.46 -8.30 -5.11
C PRO A 138 -5.92 -8.42 -5.21
N SER A 139 -5.28 -7.56 -6.01
CA SER A 139 -3.83 -7.51 -6.18
C SER A 139 -3.13 -6.71 -5.06
N THR A 140 -3.83 -5.72 -4.48
CA THR A 140 -3.31 -4.86 -3.42
C THR A 140 -3.17 -5.64 -2.12
N GLN A 141 -1.96 -5.69 -1.57
CA GLN A 141 -1.72 -6.32 -0.28
C GLN A 141 -2.26 -5.44 0.86
N ILE A 142 -2.88 -6.05 1.86
CA ILE A 142 -3.45 -5.31 3.00
C ILE A 142 -2.51 -5.42 4.20
N TRP A 143 -2.10 -4.27 4.73
CA TRP A 143 -1.26 -4.13 5.92
C TRP A 143 -2.10 -3.54 7.04
N LEU A 144 -2.09 -4.20 8.20
CA LEU A 144 -2.82 -3.76 9.38
C LEU A 144 -1.84 -3.28 10.43
N GLN A 145 -1.98 -2.03 10.87
CA GLN A 145 -1.24 -1.54 12.02
C GLN A 145 -1.99 -1.90 13.30
N ILE A 146 -1.35 -2.74 14.10
CA ILE A 146 -1.86 -3.28 15.36
C ILE A 146 -1.01 -2.78 16.52
N GLY A 147 -1.61 -2.66 17.71
CA GLY A 147 -0.94 -2.16 18.92
C GLY A 147 -0.62 -3.26 19.93
N THR A 148 -1.15 -4.47 19.75
CA THR A 148 -1.08 -5.54 20.73
C THR A 148 -0.76 -6.91 20.13
N VAL A 149 -0.23 -7.81 20.97
CA VAL A 149 -0.02 -9.21 20.58
C VAL A 149 -1.35 -9.93 20.34
N SER A 150 -2.42 -9.52 21.01
CA SER A 150 -3.75 -10.12 20.82
C SER A 150 -4.29 -9.86 19.42
N GLU A 151 -4.06 -8.66 18.87
CA GLU A 151 -4.50 -8.29 17.52
C GLU A 151 -3.64 -8.96 16.42
N ALA A 152 -2.46 -9.47 16.76
CA ALA A 152 -1.55 -10.12 15.81
C ALA A 152 -1.88 -11.59 15.52
N ARG A 153 -2.77 -12.19 16.32
CA ARG A 153 -3.11 -13.62 16.28
C ARG A 153 -4.32 -13.86 15.39
#